data_AF-A0A9N7RMT2-F1
#
_entry.id   AF-A0A9N7RMT2-F1
#
_cell.length_a   1.000
_cell.length_b   1.000
_cell.length_c   1.000
_cell.angle_alpha   90.00
_cell.angle_beta   90.00
_cell.angle_gamma   90.00
#
_symmetry.space_group_name_H-M   'P 1'
#
loop_
_entity.id
_entity.type
_entity.pdbx_description
1 polymer ?
#
loop_
_entity_poly.entity_id
_entity_poly.type
_entity_poly.pdbx_seq_one_letter_code
_entity_poly.pdbx_strand_id
1 'polypeptide(L)'
;MEGIPSDRDSMAKTSSSGGRAHLRKEFLNRFVDGESFRETLTSWLEDLVEHNAGGATFDSPFERIGLQKFDYALEGVRFSSCSMWEAFWGEGHNAMPFYVSSLYDRNLKFYPAEKVLAKGKTGRLCASAIMLKNPRHPQGKWDDVVELALLRPCYDYNDSYPNLSLVSEALFFAIRVMIARSVSKSSVRTSLNYVFVLVLNSQCGSVVRVEGDLNKMDFDLNTNNVYKYAASWFQNYSRIAISPVERIWNKLGNANWGDVGARQALYATFHSIAQFAGMPRNTIEDLAAVHGSRLQARKVERNLTDKNSSSYDHNNDNTKMNMFQHRTASPEIVELHEESIKLDCSRKTVKLEVGDVVLLEDSDSQNGYLVNKVMSDGEIPYYISSRVENPGEDLFLYASPTRHRWSPHGRT
;
A
#
# COMPACT_ATOMS: atom_id res chain seq x y z
N MET A 1 -50.93 42.02 -37.96
CA MET A 1 -50.89 40.60 -38.33
C MET A 1 -49.70 40.43 -39.25
N GLU A 2 -48.49 40.28 -38.72
CA GLU A 2 -47.92 39.05 -38.13
C GLU A 2 -47.83 37.93 -39.17
N GLY A 3 -46.68 37.33 -39.49
CA GLY A 3 -45.35 37.56 -38.94
C GLY A 3 -44.26 36.66 -39.55
N ILE A 4 -43.03 37.03 -39.15
CA ILE A 4 -41.82 36.22 -38.88
C ILE A 4 -41.02 35.62 -40.07
N PRO A 5 -39.72 35.99 -40.21
CA PRO A 5 -38.75 35.37 -41.11
C PRO A 5 -38.03 34.17 -40.48
N SER A 6 -37.71 33.15 -41.28
CA SER A 6 -37.10 31.89 -40.84
C SER A 6 -35.62 32.03 -40.47
N ASP A 7 -35.28 31.38 -39.36
CA ASP A 7 -34.03 31.40 -38.61
C ASP A 7 -32.74 31.12 -39.42
N ARG A 8 -31.77 32.01 -39.20
CA ARG A 8 -30.38 31.62 -38.99
C ARG A 8 -30.28 31.12 -37.55
N ASP A 9 -29.97 29.85 -37.33
CA ASP A 9 -29.10 29.42 -36.22
C ASP A 9 -28.88 27.91 -36.22
N SER A 10 -27.60 27.52 -36.26
CA SER A 10 -27.01 26.51 -35.38
C SER A 10 -25.56 26.20 -35.81
N MET A 11 -24.68 27.20 -35.68
CA MET A 11 -23.29 26.90 -35.35
C MET A 11 -23.24 26.35 -33.92
N ALA A 12 -23.44 25.04 -33.76
CA ALA A 12 -22.98 24.36 -32.56
C ALA A 12 -21.45 24.25 -32.65
N LYS A 13 -20.75 25.31 -32.22
CA LYS A 13 -19.31 25.29 -31.95
C LYS A 13 -19.02 24.32 -30.80
N THR A 14 -18.78 23.06 -31.13
CA THR A 14 -18.10 22.09 -30.26
C THR A 14 -16.66 22.57 -30.01
N SER A 15 -16.45 23.44 -29.01
CA SER A 15 -15.13 24.00 -28.72
C SER A 15 -14.89 24.40 -27.25
N SER A 16 -15.33 23.59 -26.27
CA SER A 16 -15.09 23.91 -24.84
C SER A 16 -14.30 22.86 -24.03
N SER A 17 -14.16 21.61 -24.48
CA SER A 17 -13.44 20.59 -23.71
C SER A 17 -11.92 20.74 -23.76
N GLY A 18 -11.38 21.17 -24.91
CA GLY A 18 -9.94 21.35 -25.10
C GLY A 18 -9.33 22.48 -24.26
N GLY A 19 -10.04 23.59 -24.10
CA GLY A 19 -9.58 24.74 -23.30
C GLY A 19 -9.47 24.41 -21.80
N ARG A 20 -10.43 23.67 -21.26
CA ARG A 20 -10.43 23.31 -19.83
C ARG A 20 -9.32 22.32 -19.47
N ALA A 21 -9.04 21.35 -20.33
CA ALA A 21 -7.93 20.42 -20.13
C ALA A 21 -6.56 21.14 -20.20
N HIS A 22 -6.43 22.15 -21.06
CA HIS A 22 -5.24 23.00 -21.12
C HIS A 22 -5.01 23.77 -19.81
N LEU A 23 -6.03 24.46 -19.31
CA LEU A 23 -5.95 25.21 -18.05
C LEU A 23 -5.54 24.32 -16.86
N ARG A 24 -6.15 23.14 -16.74
CA ARG A 24 -5.80 22.16 -15.69
C ARG A 24 -4.34 21.67 -15.80
N LYS A 25 -3.85 21.46 -17.02
CA LYS A 25 -2.46 21.04 -17.25
C LYS A 25 -1.48 22.14 -16.88
N GLU A 26 -1.80 23.39 -17.23
CA GLU A 26 -0.97 24.54 -16.88
C GLU A 26 -1.00 24.82 -15.38
N PHE A 27 -2.16 24.67 -14.73
CA PHE A 27 -2.28 24.70 -13.27
C PHE A 27 -1.34 23.69 -12.62
N LEU A 28 -1.36 22.42 -13.06
CA LEU A 28 -0.51 21.36 -12.51
C LEU A 28 0.99 21.66 -12.67
N ASN A 29 1.37 22.35 -13.75
CA ASN A 29 2.74 22.79 -13.99
C ASN A 29 3.17 23.94 -13.07
N ARG A 30 2.24 24.81 -12.67
CA ARG A 30 2.50 25.91 -11.71
C ARG A 30 2.42 25.46 -10.26
N PHE A 31 1.61 24.44 -9.95
CA PHE A 31 1.36 23.92 -8.61
C PHE A 31 2.46 22.96 -8.14
N VAL A 32 3.69 23.44 -7.97
CA VAL A 32 4.87 22.59 -7.69
C VAL A 32 5.45 22.75 -6.29
N ASP A 33 5.09 23.82 -5.59
CA ASP A 33 5.64 24.13 -4.27
C ASP A 33 4.66 23.71 -3.17
N GLY A 34 5.01 22.64 -2.46
CA GLY A 34 4.24 22.14 -1.31
C GLY A 34 4.27 23.08 -0.12
N GLU A 35 5.33 23.87 0.06
CA GLU A 35 5.46 24.80 1.18
C GLU A 35 4.54 26.01 1.01
N SER A 36 4.54 26.62 -0.18
CA SER A 36 3.58 27.68 -0.52
C SER A 36 2.12 27.22 -0.35
N PHE A 37 1.83 25.96 -0.71
CA PHE A 37 0.52 25.38 -0.49
C PHE A 37 0.19 25.21 0.99
N ARG A 38 1.14 24.66 1.77
CA ARG A 38 1.01 24.49 3.22
C ARG A 38 0.72 25.82 3.90
N GLU A 39 1.53 26.85 3.64
CA GLU A 39 1.33 28.19 4.22
C GLU A 39 -0.07 28.75 3.97
N THR A 40 -0.61 28.52 2.76
CA THR A 40 -1.96 28.96 2.39
C THR A 40 -3.05 28.16 3.11
N LEU A 41 -2.78 26.90 3.44
CA LEU A 41 -3.76 25.96 4.00
C LEU A 41 -3.73 25.90 5.54
N THR A 42 -2.59 26.25 6.17
CA THR A 42 -2.34 26.10 7.61
C THR A 42 -3.45 26.70 8.46
N SER A 43 -3.84 27.96 8.21
CA SER A 43 -4.85 28.63 9.04
C SER A 43 -6.19 27.89 9.04
N TRP A 44 -6.60 27.37 7.88
CA TRP A 44 -7.83 26.60 7.77
C TRP A 44 -7.74 25.23 8.46
N LEU A 45 -6.58 24.57 8.41
CA LEU A 45 -6.37 23.32 9.14
C LEU A 45 -6.39 23.54 10.66
N GLU A 46 -5.77 24.62 11.14
CA GLU A 46 -5.78 25.02 12.55
C GLU A 46 -7.21 25.32 13.02
N ASP A 47 -7.97 26.14 12.28
CA ASP A 47 -9.38 26.43 12.56
C ASP A 47 -10.22 25.14 12.64
N LEU A 48 -9.95 24.18 11.75
CA LEU A 48 -10.66 22.89 11.72
C LEU A 48 -10.33 22.02 12.94
N VAL A 49 -9.11 22.09 13.46
CA VAL A 49 -8.74 21.41 14.71
C VAL A 49 -9.38 22.09 15.91
N GLU A 50 -9.34 23.41 15.98
CA GLU A 50 -9.91 24.19 17.09
C GLU A 50 -11.42 24.01 17.20
N HIS A 51 -12.15 24.05 16.08
CA HIS A 51 -13.60 23.82 16.06
C HIS A 51 -13.99 22.41 16.50
N ASN A 52 -13.09 21.44 16.36
CA ASN A 52 -13.32 20.04 16.73
C ASN A 52 -12.68 19.65 18.07
N ALA A 53 -12.25 20.62 18.90
CA ALA A 53 -11.54 20.39 20.17
C ALA A 53 -12.32 19.63 21.27
N GLY A 54 -13.49 19.07 20.96
CA GLY A 54 -14.29 18.19 21.83
C GLY A 54 -14.68 16.84 21.21
N GLY A 55 -14.15 16.49 20.03
CA GLY A 55 -14.50 15.27 19.29
C GLY A 55 -13.38 14.77 18.35
N ALA A 56 -13.71 13.85 17.45
CA ALA A 56 -12.78 13.41 16.41
C ALA A 56 -12.54 14.56 15.42
N THR A 57 -11.29 14.99 15.24
CA THR A 57 -10.91 16.10 14.35
C THR A 57 -11.25 15.83 12.89
N PHE A 58 -11.20 14.56 12.47
CA PHE A 58 -11.51 14.14 11.12
C PHE A 58 -12.45 12.93 11.12
N ASP A 59 -13.27 12.82 10.08
CA ASP A 59 -14.03 11.60 9.80
C ASP A 59 -13.09 10.40 9.58
N SER A 60 -13.48 9.22 10.04
CA SER A 60 -12.77 7.98 9.70
C SER A 60 -12.98 7.64 8.22
N PRO A 61 -11.92 7.29 7.46
CA PRO A 61 -12.05 6.90 6.05
C PRO A 61 -12.79 5.58 5.86
N PHE A 62 -12.88 4.75 6.93
CA PHE A 62 -13.47 3.42 6.89
C PHE A 62 -14.39 3.16 8.08
N GLU A 63 -15.44 2.38 7.82
CA GLU A 63 -16.28 1.82 8.86
C GLU A 63 -15.60 0.61 9.51
N ARG A 64 -15.70 0.52 10.84
CA ARG A 64 -15.10 -0.56 11.62
C ARG A 64 -15.59 -1.95 11.21
N ILE A 65 -16.87 -2.07 10.86
CA ILE A 65 -17.46 -3.34 10.39
C ILE A 65 -16.83 -3.75 9.05
N GLY A 66 -16.60 -2.81 8.14
CA GLY A 66 -15.93 -3.06 6.87
C GLY A 66 -14.50 -3.56 7.06
N LEU A 67 -13.73 -2.93 7.95
CA LEU A 67 -12.38 -3.37 8.29
C LEU A 67 -12.35 -4.79 8.88
N GLN A 68 -13.31 -5.13 9.75
CA GLN A 68 -13.39 -6.46 10.36
C GLN A 68 -13.73 -7.55 9.35
N LYS A 69 -14.65 -7.28 8.41
CA LYS A 69 -14.95 -8.22 7.32
C LYS A 69 -13.74 -8.42 6.40
N PHE A 70 -13.04 -7.33 6.09
CA PHE A 70 -11.85 -7.36 5.25
C PHE A 70 -10.71 -8.15 5.87
N ASP A 71 -10.50 -8.02 7.19
CA ASP A 71 -9.55 -8.82 7.96
C ASP A 71 -9.81 -10.32 7.77
N TYR A 72 -11.08 -10.71 7.96
CA TYR A 72 -11.49 -12.09 7.84
C TYR A 72 -11.33 -12.65 6.42
N ALA A 73 -11.58 -11.83 5.40
CA ALA A 73 -11.39 -12.20 4.00
C ALA A 73 -9.91 -12.43 3.64
N LEU A 74 -8.99 -11.76 4.32
CA LEU A 74 -7.55 -11.85 4.04
C LEU A 74 -6.82 -12.89 4.88
N GLU A 75 -7.51 -13.67 5.72
CA GLU A 75 -6.85 -14.66 6.56
C GLU A 75 -6.15 -15.75 5.73
N GLY A 76 -4.81 -15.68 5.70
CA GLY A 76 -3.94 -16.57 4.91
C GLY A 76 -3.43 -15.99 3.59
N VAL A 77 -3.77 -14.74 3.25
CA VAL A 77 -3.15 -13.98 2.17
C VAL A 77 -1.84 -13.36 2.68
N ARG A 78 -0.80 -13.23 1.84
CA ARG A 78 0.47 -12.58 2.23
C ARG A 78 0.37 -11.06 2.13
N PHE A 79 1.18 -10.34 2.94
CA PHE A 79 1.16 -8.88 3.02
C PHE A 79 1.85 -8.25 1.80
N SER A 80 1.16 -8.18 0.66
CA SER A 80 1.64 -7.50 -0.54
C SER A 80 0.50 -7.15 -1.50
N SER A 81 0.71 -6.11 -2.32
CA SER A 81 -0.20 -5.78 -3.41
C SER A 81 -0.33 -6.91 -4.44
N CYS A 82 0.72 -7.71 -4.64
CA CYS A 82 0.68 -8.90 -5.51
C CYS A 82 -0.31 -9.95 -5.00
N SER A 83 -0.18 -10.34 -3.73
CA SER A 83 -1.06 -11.37 -3.15
C SER A 83 -2.50 -10.90 -3.03
N MET A 84 -2.72 -9.59 -2.80
CA MET A 84 -4.05 -9.01 -2.83
C MET A 84 -4.63 -8.99 -4.25
N TRP A 85 -3.83 -8.66 -5.26
CA TRP A 85 -4.23 -8.75 -6.66
C TRP A 85 -4.66 -10.18 -7.03
N GLU A 86 -3.84 -11.17 -6.66
CA GLU A 86 -4.13 -12.59 -6.88
C GLU A 86 -5.43 -13.02 -6.20
N ALA A 87 -5.63 -12.65 -4.93
CA ALA A 87 -6.81 -13.05 -4.17
C ALA A 87 -8.13 -12.45 -4.71
N PHE A 88 -8.12 -11.18 -5.12
CA PHE A 88 -9.36 -10.46 -5.49
C PHE A 88 -9.61 -10.37 -7.00
N TRP A 89 -8.56 -10.31 -7.83
CA TRP A 89 -8.64 -10.13 -9.29
C TRP A 89 -7.99 -11.27 -10.09
N GLY A 90 -7.17 -12.11 -9.46
CA GLY A 90 -6.37 -13.13 -10.11
C GLY A 90 -7.17 -14.36 -10.53
N GLU A 91 -7.41 -14.52 -11.84
CA GLU A 91 -7.25 -15.80 -12.55
C GLU A 91 -7.21 -15.58 -14.08
N GLY A 92 -6.23 -16.23 -14.73
CA GLY A 92 -5.99 -16.24 -16.18
C GLY A 92 -4.94 -15.21 -16.63
N HIS A 93 -3.74 -15.68 -17.03
CA HIS A 93 -2.58 -15.07 -17.75
C HIS A 93 -2.25 -13.56 -17.65
N ASN A 94 -3.00 -12.76 -16.90
CA ASN A 94 -2.86 -11.34 -16.79
C ASN A 94 -1.93 -11.05 -15.62
N ALA A 95 -0.67 -10.79 -15.95
CA ALA A 95 0.30 -10.29 -15.00
C ALA A 95 -0.24 -9.05 -14.27
N MET A 96 0.10 -8.91 -12.98
CA MET A 96 -0.29 -7.74 -12.18
C MET A 96 0.07 -6.44 -12.94
N PRO A 97 -0.90 -5.55 -13.19
CA PRO A 97 -0.70 -4.36 -14.02
C PRO A 97 -0.05 -3.21 -13.24
N PHE A 98 0.51 -3.47 -12.06
CA PHE A 98 1.08 -2.46 -11.19
C PHE A 98 2.59 -2.67 -10.98
N TYR A 99 3.28 -1.60 -10.63
CA TYR A 99 4.66 -1.60 -10.15
C TYR A 99 4.83 -0.54 -9.08
N VAL A 100 5.92 -0.62 -8.30
CA VAL A 100 6.22 0.35 -7.25
C VAL A 100 7.26 1.34 -7.76
N SER A 101 7.03 2.63 -7.50
CA SER A 101 7.98 3.68 -7.83
C SER A 101 8.14 4.65 -6.65
N SER A 102 9.31 5.24 -6.50
CA SER A 102 9.57 6.24 -5.48
C SER A 102 9.54 7.66 -6.07
N LEU A 103 8.92 8.57 -5.35
CA LEU A 103 8.85 9.99 -5.67
C LEU A 103 10.03 10.73 -5.08
N TYR A 104 10.65 11.57 -5.92
CA TYR A 104 11.76 12.42 -5.52
C TYR A 104 11.30 13.86 -5.32
N ASP A 105 11.54 14.40 -4.13
CA ASP A 105 11.01 15.69 -3.69
C ASP A 105 11.35 16.85 -4.64
N ARG A 106 12.64 16.97 -5.00
CA ARG A 106 13.15 18.12 -5.79
C ARG A 106 12.53 18.31 -7.18
N ASN A 107 12.05 17.24 -7.80
CA ASN A 107 11.57 17.31 -9.19
C ASN A 107 10.19 16.72 -9.38
N LEU A 108 9.57 16.19 -8.32
CA LEU A 108 8.24 15.57 -8.36
C LEU A 108 8.13 14.49 -9.45
N LYS A 109 9.24 13.78 -9.69
CA LYS A 109 9.33 12.67 -10.66
C LYS A 109 9.43 11.33 -9.95
N PHE A 110 8.82 10.35 -10.59
CA PHE A 110 8.85 8.96 -10.18
C PHE A 110 10.10 8.26 -10.75
N TYR A 111 10.73 7.45 -9.92
CA TYR A 111 11.84 6.60 -10.29
C TYR A 111 11.58 5.19 -9.76
N PRO A 112 11.94 4.12 -10.50
CA PRO A 112 11.82 2.76 -9.97
C PRO A 112 12.55 2.64 -8.63
N ALA A 113 11.86 2.09 -7.63
CA ALA A 113 12.36 2.08 -6.24
C ALA A 113 13.73 1.38 -6.15
N GLU A 114 13.89 0.29 -6.88
CA GLU A 114 15.11 -0.53 -6.96
C GLU A 114 16.29 0.29 -7.49
N LYS A 115 16.04 1.15 -8.48
CA LYS A 115 17.08 2.03 -9.04
C LYS A 115 17.50 3.12 -8.07
N VAL A 116 16.62 3.55 -7.17
CA VAL A 116 16.96 4.56 -6.15
C VAL A 116 17.76 3.91 -5.02
N LEU A 117 17.32 2.74 -4.56
CA LEU A 117 18.02 1.94 -3.55
C LEU A 117 19.44 1.58 -4.02
N ALA A 118 19.59 1.06 -5.24
CA ALA A 118 20.88 0.72 -5.82
C ALA A 118 21.84 1.91 -5.96
N LYS A 119 21.33 3.14 -5.99
CA LYS A 119 22.13 4.37 -6.10
C LYS A 119 22.45 5.00 -4.74
N GLY A 120 21.97 4.44 -3.63
CA GLY A 120 22.16 5.00 -2.28
C GLY A 120 21.56 6.40 -2.10
N LYS A 121 20.60 6.81 -2.95
CA LYS A 121 19.99 8.15 -2.93
C LYS A 121 18.70 8.19 -2.10
N THR A 122 18.66 7.47 -0.98
CA THR A 122 17.47 7.27 -0.15
C THR A 122 17.08 8.52 0.66
N GLY A 123 18.06 9.32 1.11
CA GLY A 123 17.83 10.49 1.97
C GLY A 123 17.05 11.67 1.35
N ARG A 124 16.48 11.50 0.15
CA ARG A 124 15.66 12.51 -0.55
C ARG A 124 14.38 11.93 -1.18
N LEU A 125 14.04 10.69 -0.81
CA LEU A 125 12.76 10.09 -1.15
C LEU A 125 11.67 10.72 -0.28
N CYS A 126 10.65 11.29 -0.90
CA CYS A 126 9.53 11.89 -0.15
C CYS A 126 8.30 10.98 -0.12
N ALA A 127 8.12 10.09 -1.11
CA ALA A 127 7.01 9.15 -1.14
C ALA A 127 7.34 7.90 -1.96
N SER A 128 6.53 6.86 -1.81
CA SER A 128 6.44 5.74 -2.74
C SER A 128 5.02 5.63 -3.29
N ALA A 129 4.86 5.09 -4.48
CA ALA A 129 3.59 4.97 -5.17
C ALA A 129 3.42 3.58 -5.75
N ILE A 130 2.20 3.05 -5.65
CA ILE A 130 1.73 1.98 -6.52
C ILE A 130 1.27 2.65 -7.81
N MET A 131 1.81 2.22 -8.94
CA MET A 131 1.57 2.85 -10.24
C MET A 131 1.08 1.82 -11.27
N LEU A 132 0.20 2.26 -12.17
CA LEU A 132 -0.25 1.49 -13.31
C LEU A 132 0.88 1.38 -14.35
N LYS A 133 1.14 0.16 -14.84
CA LYS A 133 2.08 -0.09 -15.93
C LYS A 133 1.59 0.58 -17.21
N ASN A 134 2.34 1.58 -17.66
CA ASN A 134 2.05 2.30 -18.89
C ASN A 134 3.22 2.14 -19.87
N PRO A 135 3.08 1.35 -20.95
CA PRO A 135 4.19 1.11 -21.89
C PRO A 135 4.63 2.40 -22.59
N ARG A 136 3.78 3.43 -22.67
CA ARG A 136 4.15 4.73 -23.24
C ARG A 136 5.02 5.56 -22.31
N HIS A 137 4.91 5.34 -21.00
CA HIS A 137 5.56 6.12 -19.96
C HIS A 137 6.12 5.20 -18.86
N PRO A 138 7.21 4.45 -19.14
CA PRO A 138 7.77 3.48 -18.20
C PRO A 138 8.38 4.12 -16.94
N GLN A 139 8.60 5.44 -16.94
CA GLN A 139 9.08 6.19 -15.78
C GLN A 139 7.95 6.63 -14.84
N GLY A 140 6.69 6.38 -15.20
CA GLY A 140 5.52 6.75 -14.42
C GLY A 140 5.13 8.22 -14.56
N LYS A 141 3.82 8.47 -14.59
CA LYS A 141 3.24 9.80 -14.52
C LYS A 141 2.25 9.91 -13.35
N TRP A 142 1.94 11.15 -13.00
CA TRP A 142 0.98 11.46 -11.93
C TRP A 142 -0.43 10.89 -12.17
N ASP A 143 -0.84 10.68 -13.42
CA ASP A 143 -2.10 10.03 -13.78
C ASP A 143 -2.07 8.49 -13.69
N ASP A 144 -0.88 7.89 -13.67
CA ASP A 144 -0.70 6.44 -13.48
C ASP A 144 -0.67 6.05 -11.99
N VAL A 145 -0.65 7.02 -11.06
CA VAL A 145 -0.61 6.76 -9.61
C VAL A 145 -1.92 6.13 -9.15
N VAL A 146 -1.85 4.96 -8.53
CA VAL A 146 -2.98 4.24 -7.92
C VAL A 146 -3.14 4.65 -6.46
N GLU A 147 -2.06 4.58 -5.69
CA GLU A 147 -1.97 4.94 -4.27
C GLU A 147 -0.60 5.54 -3.97
N LEU A 148 -0.53 6.49 -3.03
CA LEU A 148 0.71 7.09 -2.54
C LEU A 148 0.95 6.75 -1.08
N ALA A 149 2.21 6.59 -0.72
CA ALA A 149 2.69 6.39 0.64
C ALA A 149 3.80 7.39 0.95
N LEU A 150 3.52 8.37 1.81
CA LEU A 150 4.50 9.32 2.32
C LEU A 150 5.31 8.64 3.42
N LEU A 151 6.64 8.64 3.25
CA LEU A 151 7.56 8.00 4.18
C LEU A 151 8.22 9.10 5.01
N ARG A 152 7.84 9.24 6.28
CA ARG A 152 8.35 10.31 7.17
C ARG A 152 8.95 9.71 8.43
N PRO A 153 10.16 10.16 8.84
CA PRO A 153 10.77 9.68 10.07
C PRO A 153 10.06 10.29 11.28
N CYS A 154 9.45 9.44 12.09
CA CYS A 154 8.95 9.70 13.45
C CYS A 154 7.87 10.80 13.60
N TYR A 155 6.72 10.41 14.15
CA TYR A 155 5.81 11.32 14.84
C TYR A 155 5.50 10.68 16.21
N ASP A 156 5.26 11.50 17.23
CA ASP A 156 4.99 10.98 18.56
C ASP A 156 3.70 10.15 18.56
N TYR A 157 3.77 8.91 19.08
CA TYR A 157 2.62 8.01 19.20
C TYR A 157 1.49 8.60 20.08
N ASN A 158 1.76 9.71 20.77
CA ASN A 158 0.82 10.39 21.63
C ASN A 158 -0.22 11.21 20.86
N ASP A 159 0.04 11.51 19.58
CA ASP A 159 -0.93 12.23 18.76
C ASP A 159 -1.91 11.25 18.11
N SER A 160 -3.21 11.47 18.34
CA SER A 160 -4.27 10.68 17.72
C SER A 160 -4.28 10.80 16.19
N TYR A 161 -3.70 11.87 15.62
CA TYR A 161 -3.70 12.17 14.19
C TYR A 161 -2.32 12.65 13.71
N PRO A 162 -2.02 12.54 12.40
CA PRO A 162 -0.80 13.11 11.84
C PRO A 162 -0.71 14.63 12.04
N ASN A 163 0.51 15.14 12.23
CA ASN A 163 0.78 16.58 12.30
C ASN A 163 0.19 17.31 11.07
N LEU A 164 -0.35 18.52 11.26
CA LEU A 164 -0.93 19.35 10.21
C LEU A 164 0.00 19.59 9.01
N SER A 165 1.32 19.66 9.24
CA SER A 165 2.31 19.72 8.17
C SER A 165 2.25 18.48 7.26
N LEU A 166 2.18 17.28 7.85
CA LEU A 166 2.04 16.03 7.09
C LEU A 166 0.69 15.91 6.41
N VAL A 167 -0.38 16.37 7.07
CA VAL A 167 -1.71 16.44 6.46
C VAL A 167 -1.67 17.35 5.24
N SER A 168 -1.12 18.56 5.35
CA SER A 168 -1.00 19.50 4.23
C SER A 168 -0.21 18.92 3.05
N GLU A 169 0.84 18.15 3.34
CA GLU A 169 1.65 17.48 2.33
C GLU A 169 0.88 16.34 1.65
N ALA A 170 0.13 15.53 2.42
CA ALA A 170 -0.76 14.53 1.86
C ALA A 170 -1.83 15.14 0.93
N LEU A 171 -2.41 16.27 1.35
CA LEU A 171 -3.38 17.02 0.54
C LEU A 171 -2.76 17.59 -0.74
N PHE A 172 -1.54 18.10 -0.67
CA PHE A 172 -0.77 18.57 -1.84
C PHE A 172 -0.61 17.46 -2.89
N PHE A 173 -0.20 16.26 -2.46
CA PHE A 173 -0.03 15.15 -3.39
C PHE A 173 -1.36 14.60 -3.91
N ALA A 174 -2.38 14.53 -3.05
CA ALA A 174 -3.71 14.07 -3.44
C ALA A 174 -4.30 14.93 -4.56
N ILE A 175 -4.30 16.27 -4.41
CA ILE A 175 -4.85 17.15 -5.45
C ILE A 175 -4.04 17.09 -6.76
N ARG A 176 -2.71 16.91 -6.69
CA ARG A 176 -1.88 16.68 -7.88
C ARG A 176 -2.29 15.43 -8.64
N VAL A 177 -2.52 14.31 -7.93
CA VAL A 177 -3.01 13.07 -8.55
C VAL A 177 -4.39 13.29 -9.17
N MET A 178 -5.33 13.92 -8.44
CA MET A 178 -6.68 14.18 -8.94
C MET A 178 -6.65 15.04 -10.22
N ILE A 179 -5.90 16.14 -10.22
CA ILE A 179 -5.77 17.03 -11.39
C ILE A 179 -5.12 16.27 -12.56
N ALA A 180 -4.05 15.51 -12.32
CA ALA A 180 -3.38 14.72 -13.35
C ALA A 180 -4.31 13.70 -14.01
N ARG A 181 -5.11 12.97 -13.21
CA ARG A 181 -6.13 12.04 -13.71
C ARG A 181 -7.19 12.78 -14.54
N SER A 182 -7.59 13.98 -14.13
CA SER A 182 -8.62 14.78 -14.83
C SER A 182 -8.21 15.35 -16.19
N VAL A 183 -6.90 15.42 -16.48
CA VAL A 183 -6.35 15.85 -17.78
C VAL A 183 -5.86 14.69 -18.63
N SER A 184 -5.75 13.50 -18.04
CA SER A 184 -5.30 12.32 -18.77
C SER A 184 -6.37 11.82 -19.73
N LYS A 185 -5.90 11.20 -20.81
CA LYS A 185 -6.73 10.44 -21.76
C LYS A 185 -6.77 8.94 -21.40
N SER A 186 -6.24 8.55 -20.23
CA SER A 186 -6.18 7.16 -19.81
C SER A 186 -7.60 6.60 -19.58
N SER A 187 -7.76 5.30 -19.77
CA SER A 187 -9.03 4.56 -19.72
C SER A 187 -9.61 4.40 -18.30
N VAL A 188 -9.03 5.08 -17.30
CA VAL A 188 -9.47 4.98 -15.92
C VAL A 188 -10.80 5.70 -15.79
N ARG A 189 -11.84 4.95 -15.42
CA ARG A 189 -13.18 5.50 -15.24
C ARG A 189 -13.13 6.55 -14.12
N THR A 190 -13.22 7.81 -14.50
CA THR A 190 -13.12 9.01 -13.67
C THR A 190 -14.31 9.19 -12.71
N SER A 191 -15.15 8.17 -12.54
CA SER A 191 -16.41 8.24 -11.80
C SER A 191 -16.25 8.10 -10.28
N LEU A 192 -15.04 7.80 -9.79
CA LEU A 192 -14.71 7.72 -8.37
C LEU A 192 -13.57 8.72 -8.11
N ASN A 193 -13.93 9.97 -7.78
CA ASN A 193 -12.96 11.06 -7.59
C ASN A 193 -12.38 11.07 -6.16
N TYR A 194 -11.79 9.96 -5.73
CA TYR A 194 -11.08 9.94 -4.46
C TYR A 194 -9.66 9.38 -4.60
N VAL A 195 -8.77 9.85 -3.74
CA VAL A 195 -7.37 9.43 -3.66
C VAL A 195 -7.08 9.07 -2.21
N PHE A 196 -6.46 7.91 -2.02
CA PHE A 196 -5.87 7.54 -0.74
C PHE A 196 -4.38 7.89 -0.75
N VAL A 197 -3.95 8.52 0.35
CA VAL A 197 -2.55 8.79 0.65
C VAL A 197 -2.25 8.19 2.02
N LEU A 198 -1.35 7.22 2.05
CA LEU A 198 -0.83 6.63 3.28
C LEU A 198 0.24 7.56 3.84
N VAL A 199 0.19 7.83 5.14
CA VAL A 199 1.25 8.53 5.88
C VAL A 199 1.90 7.51 6.79
N LEU A 200 3.13 7.12 6.48
CA LEU A 200 3.82 6.00 7.12
C LEU A 200 5.11 6.46 7.79
N ASN A 201 5.43 5.85 8.93
CA ASN A 201 6.75 5.90 9.53
C ASN A 201 7.26 4.45 9.79
N SER A 202 8.36 4.32 10.55
CA SER A 202 8.98 3.02 10.84
C SER A 202 8.16 2.08 11.72
N GLN A 203 7.06 2.52 12.35
CA GLN A 203 6.27 1.73 13.30
C GLN A 203 4.75 1.84 13.10
N CYS A 204 4.25 3.02 12.72
CA CYS A 204 2.84 3.33 12.60
C CYS A 204 2.52 4.01 11.26
N GLY A 205 1.22 4.13 10.99
CA GLY A 205 0.71 4.84 9.85
C GLY A 205 -0.72 5.34 10.04
N SER A 206 -1.13 6.20 9.11
CA SER A 206 -2.48 6.75 8.99
C SER A 206 -2.86 6.80 7.51
N VAL A 207 -4.17 6.79 7.25
CA VAL A 207 -4.75 6.84 5.91
C VAL A 207 -5.47 8.17 5.75
N VAL A 208 -5.09 8.94 4.74
CA VAL A 208 -5.76 10.16 4.31
C VAL A 208 -6.57 9.85 3.06
N ARG A 209 -7.89 10.01 3.13
CA ARG A 209 -8.80 9.95 1.98
C ARG A 209 -9.20 11.36 1.59
N VAL A 210 -8.96 11.70 0.33
CA VAL A 210 -9.40 12.97 -0.26
C VAL A 210 -10.40 12.68 -1.36
N GLU A 211 -11.56 13.32 -1.31
CA GLU A 211 -12.60 13.22 -2.31
C GLU A 211 -13.13 14.61 -2.68
N GLY A 212 -13.53 14.84 -3.93
CA GLY A 212 -14.16 16.10 -4.31
C GLY A 212 -14.39 16.27 -5.80
N ASP A 213 -15.15 17.31 -6.16
CA ASP A 213 -15.48 17.63 -7.55
C ASP A 213 -14.52 18.68 -8.14
N LEU A 214 -13.58 18.24 -8.98
CA LEU A 214 -12.66 19.12 -9.70
C LEU A 214 -13.33 19.99 -10.77
N ASN A 215 -14.61 19.80 -11.08
CA ASN A 215 -15.35 20.71 -11.95
C ASN A 215 -15.77 22.00 -11.25
N LYS A 216 -15.72 22.03 -9.92
CA LYS A 216 -15.96 23.24 -9.11
C LYS A 216 -14.67 23.99 -8.75
N MET A 217 -13.51 23.43 -9.11
CA MET A 217 -12.23 24.10 -8.92
C MET A 217 -12.05 25.21 -9.96
N ASP A 218 -11.65 26.37 -9.48
CA ASP A 218 -11.23 27.48 -10.34
C ASP A 218 -9.79 27.23 -10.84
N PHE A 219 -9.63 27.31 -12.16
CA PHE A 219 -8.35 27.17 -12.85
C PHE A 219 -7.96 28.48 -13.53
N ASP A 220 -8.48 29.62 -13.07
CA ASP A 220 -8.05 30.92 -13.56
C ASP A 220 -6.55 31.13 -13.29
N LEU A 221 -5.81 31.38 -14.36
CA LEU A 221 -4.35 31.55 -14.35
C LEU A 221 -3.93 33.02 -14.39
N ASN A 222 -4.91 33.93 -14.44
CA ASN A 222 -4.69 35.38 -14.51
C ASN A 222 -4.19 35.94 -13.19
N THR A 223 -4.63 35.38 -12.06
CA THR A 223 -4.05 35.67 -10.75
C THR A 223 -3.02 34.57 -10.46
N ASN A 224 -1.76 34.93 -10.24
CA ASN A 224 -0.67 33.96 -10.18
C ASN A 224 -0.66 33.10 -8.89
N ASN A 225 -1.82 32.87 -8.27
CA ASN A 225 -1.95 32.21 -6.97
C ASN A 225 -2.77 30.90 -7.08
N VAL A 226 -2.18 29.92 -7.76
CA VAL A 226 -2.74 28.55 -7.88
C VAL A 226 -2.98 27.91 -6.50
N TYR A 227 -2.19 28.27 -5.49
CA TYR A 227 -2.30 27.72 -4.13
C TYR A 227 -3.57 28.17 -3.42
N LYS A 228 -3.97 29.44 -3.57
CA LYS A 228 -5.23 29.96 -3.02
C LYS A 228 -6.45 29.28 -3.63
N TYR A 229 -6.43 29.03 -4.93
CA TYR A 229 -7.52 28.30 -5.59
C TYR A 229 -7.62 26.85 -5.13
N ALA A 230 -6.48 26.17 -4.96
CA ALA A 230 -6.44 24.83 -4.38
C ALA A 230 -6.97 24.81 -2.94
N ALA A 231 -6.53 25.73 -2.09
CA ALA A 231 -6.99 25.83 -0.70
C ALA A 231 -8.50 26.12 -0.62
N SER A 232 -9.00 27.06 -1.43
CA SER A 232 -10.43 27.36 -1.52
C SER A 232 -11.26 26.16 -2.00
N TRP A 233 -10.72 25.35 -2.91
CA TRP A 233 -11.37 24.11 -3.32
C TRP A 233 -11.47 23.09 -2.18
N PHE A 234 -10.40 22.93 -1.39
CA PHE A 234 -10.44 22.04 -0.22
C PHE A 234 -11.51 22.48 0.79
N GLN A 235 -11.60 23.78 1.04
CA GLN A 235 -12.56 24.37 1.99
C GLN A 235 -14.03 24.16 1.58
N ASN A 236 -14.34 24.26 0.29
CA ASN A 236 -15.72 24.36 -0.18
C ASN A 236 -16.23 23.15 -0.95
N TYR A 237 -15.35 22.35 -1.55
CA TYR A 237 -15.71 21.35 -2.55
C TYR A 237 -15.02 19.99 -2.37
N SER A 238 -14.35 19.80 -1.23
CA SER A 238 -13.70 18.55 -0.88
C SER A 238 -14.27 17.92 0.38
N ARG A 239 -14.08 16.62 0.52
CA ARG A 239 -14.26 15.86 1.75
C ARG A 239 -12.93 15.19 2.09
N ILE A 240 -12.46 15.43 3.30
CA ILE A 240 -11.22 14.84 3.83
C ILE A 240 -11.59 13.96 5.01
N ALA A 241 -11.14 12.71 4.96
CA ALA A 241 -11.26 11.76 6.05
C ALA A 241 -9.87 11.23 6.39
N ILE A 242 -9.51 11.20 7.67
CA ILE A 242 -8.18 10.84 8.15
C ILE A 242 -8.35 9.78 9.23
N SER A 243 -7.67 8.64 9.09
CA SER A 243 -7.67 7.64 10.14
C SER A 243 -6.77 8.08 11.30
N PRO A 244 -7.04 7.62 12.53
CA PRO A 244 -6.09 7.76 13.60
C PRO A 244 -4.73 7.17 13.22
N VAL A 245 -3.70 7.66 13.88
CA VAL A 245 -2.37 7.07 13.86
C VAL A 245 -2.41 5.71 14.56
N GLU A 246 -2.09 4.66 13.83
CA GLU A 246 -2.18 3.28 14.33
C GLU A 246 -0.92 2.49 14.02
N ARG A 247 -0.61 1.51 14.87
CA ARG A 247 0.54 0.63 14.65
C ARG A 247 0.37 -0.18 13.37
N ILE A 248 1.47 -0.33 12.63
CA ILE A 248 1.54 -1.17 11.42
C ILE A 248 2.66 -2.18 11.58
N TRP A 249 3.85 -1.73 11.98
CA TRP A 249 5.05 -2.54 12.04
C TRP A 249 5.42 -2.90 13.48
N ASN A 250 5.88 -4.13 13.68
CA ASN A 250 6.53 -4.51 14.92
C ASN A 250 7.98 -4.00 14.98
N LYS A 251 8.68 -4.22 16.10
CA LYS A 251 10.08 -3.77 16.28
C LYS A 251 11.06 -4.38 15.26
N LEU A 252 10.66 -5.45 14.57
CA LEU A 252 11.43 -6.14 13.55
C LEU A 252 11.05 -5.68 12.12
N GLY A 253 10.17 -4.67 11.99
CA GLY A 253 9.70 -4.16 10.70
C GLY A 253 8.66 -5.03 10.00
N ASN A 254 8.08 -6.03 10.68
CA ASN A 254 7.04 -6.88 10.10
C ASN A 254 5.65 -6.32 10.38
N ALA A 255 4.78 -6.33 9.37
CA ALA A 255 3.37 -6.01 9.56
C ALA A 255 2.63 -7.15 10.27
N ASN A 256 1.72 -6.79 11.17
CA ASN A 256 0.80 -7.74 11.79
C ASN A 256 -0.62 -7.51 11.26
N TRP A 257 -1.26 -8.57 10.76
CA TRP A 257 -2.64 -8.56 10.27
C TRP A 257 -3.66 -8.14 11.34
N GLY A 258 -3.37 -8.45 12.61
CA GLY A 258 -4.22 -8.07 13.73
C GLY A 258 -4.18 -6.57 14.05
N ASP A 259 -3.21 -5.82 13.55
CA ASP A 259 -3.05 -4.40 13.85
C ASP A 259 -4.03 -3.56 13.01
N VAL A 260 -4.70 -2.60 13.66
CA VAL A 260 -5.71 -1.75 13.01
C VAL A 260 -5.10 -0.94 11.86
N GLY A 261 -3.91 -0.37 12.05
CA GLY A 261 -3.24 0.43 11.04
C GLY A 261 -2.88 -0.37 9.79
N ALA A 262 -2.41 -1.61 9.96
CA ALA A 262 -2.10 -2.50 8.84
C ALA A 262 -3.35 -2.80 7.99
N ARG A 263 -4.49 -3.06 8.66
CA ARG A 263 -5.78 -3.27 7.98
C ARG A 263 -6.27 -2.02 7.26
N GLN A 264 -6.13 -0.84 7.86
CA GLN A 264 -6.51 0.42 7.24
C GLN A 264 -5.70 0.67 5.96
N ALA A 265 -4.37 0.48 6.01
CA ALA A 265 -3.50 0.63 4.85
C ALA A 265 -3.88 -0.35 3.71
N LEU A 266 -4.06 -1.63 4.02
CA LEU A 266 -4.45 -2.62 3.01
C LEU A 266 -5.83 -2.34 2.42
N TYR A 267 -6.78 -1.90 3.23
CA TYR A 267 -8.12 -1.60 2.75
C TYR A 267 -8.13 -0.35 1.85
N ALA A 268 -7.29 0.65 2.16
CA ALA A 268 -7.01 1.78 1.27
C ALA A 268 -6.42 1.31 -0.07
N THR A 269 -5.44 0.40 -0.03
CA THR A 269 -4.86 -0.19 -1.24
C THR A 269 -5.89 -0.95 -2.06
N PHE A 270 -6.75 -1.75 -1.42
CA PHE A 270 -7.83 -2.49 -2.08
C PHE A 270 -8.78 -1.56 -2.84
N HIS A 271 -9.29 -0.52 -2.18
CA HIS A 271 -10.18 0.46 -2.81
C HIS A 271 -9.46 1.25 -3.91
N SER A 272 -8.18 1.59 -3.71
CA SER A 272 -7.36 2.23 -4.73
C SER A 272 -7.24 1.35 -5.98
N ILE A 273 -6.99 0.05 -5.83
CA ILE A 273 -6.94 -0.89 -6.96
C ILE A 273 -8.31 -1.02 -7.63
N ALA A 274 -9.40 -1.14 -6.84
CA ALA A 274 -10.75 -1.27 -7.36
C ALA A 274 -11.19 -0.08 -8.23
N GLN A 275 -10.71 1.14 -7.94
CA GLN A 275 -10.95 2.29 -8.81
C GLN A 275 -10.39 2.11 -10.24
N PHE A 276 -9.26 1.43 -10.38
CA PHE A 276 -8.58 1.25 -11.67
C PHE A 276 -8.95 -0.05 -12.37
N ALA A 277 -8.99 -1.15 -11.61
CA ALA A 277 -9.26 -2.48 -12.12
C ALA A 277 -10.76 -2.79 -12.25
N GLY A 278 -11.62 -1.95 -11.65
CA GLY A 278 -13.05 -2.23 -11.52
C GLY A 278 -13.33 -3.20 -10.37
N MET A 279 -14.57 -3.71 -10.34
CA MET A 279 -15.01 -4.61 -9.29
C MET A 279 -14.12 -5.86 -9.21
N PRO A 280 -13.69 -6.27 -7.99
CA PRO A 280 -12.98 -7.52 -7.81
C PRO A 280 -13.88 -8.69 -8.23
N ARG A 281 -13.26 -9.78 -8.66
CA ARG A 281 -13.97 -11.01 -9.05
C ARG A 281 -14.47 -11.75 -7.82
N ASN A 282 -13.59 -11.90 -6.83
CA ASN A 282 -13.95 -12.43 -5.54
C ASN A 282 -14.32 -11.25 -4.65
N THR A 283 -15.54 -11.19 -4.14
CA THR A 283 -15.90 -10.13 -3.19
C THR A 283 -15.24 -10.40 -1.82
N ILE A 284 -15.20 -9.36 -0.98
CA ILE A 284 -14.73 -9.50 0.40
C ILE A 284 -15.58 -10.55 1.12
N GLU A 285 -16.90 -10.52 0.88
CA GLU A 285 -17.87 -11.45 1.42
C GLU A 285 -17.61 -12.90 0.97
N ASP A 286 -17.28 -13.11 -0.31
CA ASP A 286 -16.99 -14.45 -0.85
C ASP A 286 -15.74 -15.05 -0.21
N LEU A 287 -14.65 -14.30 -0.15
CA LEU A 287 -13.40 -14.76 0.48
C LEU A 287 -13.59 -15.03 1.98
N ALA A 288 -14.31 -14.14 2.66
CA ALA A 288 -14.71 -14.32 4.05
C ALA A 288 -15.51 -15.62 4.25
N ALA A 289 -16.49 -15.90 3.39
CA ALA A 289 -17.30 -17.11 3.47
C ALA A 289 -16.49 -18.39 3.22
N VAL A 290 -15.59 -18.38 2.22
CA VAL A 290 -14.68 -19.50 1.93
C VAL A 290 -13.81 -19.80 3.14
N HIS A 291 -13.22 -18.76 3.73
CA HIS A 291 -12.38 -18.93 4.90
C HIS A 291 -13.18 -19.41 6.12
N GLY A 292 -14.40 -18.90 6.32
CA GLY A 292 -15.30 -19.39 7.37
C GLY A 292 -15.65 -20.87 7.23
N SER A 293 -15.96 -21.33 6.01
CA SER A 293 -16.15 -22.75 5.73
C SER A 293 -14.91 -23.59 6.05
N ARG A 294 -13.71 -23.10 5.69
CA ARG A 294 -12.44 -23.77 5.99
C ARG A 294 -12.18 -23.89 7.50
N LEU A 295 -12.47 -22.84 8.27
CA LEU A 295 -12.35 -22.88 9.73
C LEU A 295 -13.37 -23.84 10.36
N GLN A 296 -14.61 -23.89 9.86
CA GLN A 296 -15.62 -24.83 10.33
C GLN A 296 -15.22 -26.28 10.03
N ALA A 297 -14.69 -26.56 8.84
CA ALA A 297 -14.16 -27.88 8.49
C ALA A 297 -13.06 -28.32 9.48
N ARG A 298 -12.09 -27.44 9.78
CA ARG A 298 -11.04 -27.72 10.78
C ARG A 298 -11.58 -27.94 12.20
N LYS A 299 -12.65 -27.23 12.59
CA LYS A 299 -13.32 -27.46 13.88
C LYS A 299 -14.01 -28.83 13.92
N VAL A 300 -14.68 -29.21 12.84
CA VAL A 300 -15.33 -30.52 12.73
C VAL A 300 -14.31 -31.66 12.75
N GLU A 301 -13.19 -31.54 12.04
CA GLU A 301 -12.09 -32.52 12.04
C GLU A 301 -11.50 -32.73 13.45
N ARG A 302 -11.26 -31.64 14.19
CA ARG A 302 -10.77 -31.71 15.58
C ARG A 302 -11.80 -32.36 16.51
N ASN A 303 -13.05 -31.95 16.42
CA ASN A 303 -14.13 -32.53 17.23
C ASN A 303 -14.40 -34.02 16.92
N LEU A 304 -14.22 -34.45 15.66
CA LEU A 304 -14.32 -35.86 15.28
C LEU A 304 -13.14 -36.68 15.82
N THR A 305 -11.95 -36.11 15.85
CA THR A 305 -10.76 -36.74 16.45
C THR A 305 -10.97 -36.96 17.95
N ASP A 306 -11.54 -35.97 18.67
CA ASP A 306 -11.83 -36.07 20.11
C ASP A 306 -12.99 -37.03 20.45
N LYS A 307 -13.97 -37.18 19.55
CA LYS A 307 -15.07 -38.14 19.74
C LYS A 307 -14.62 -39.57 19.47
N ASN A 308 -13.76 -39.79 18.48
CA ASN A 308 -13.26 -41.12 18.13
C ASN A 308 -12.25 -41.67 19.14
N SER A 309 -11.59 -40.81 19.92
CA SER A 309 -10.78 -41.23 21.09
C SER A 309 -11.62 -41.46 22.35
N SER A 310 -12.94 -41.20 22.31
CA SER A 310 -13.86 -41.48 23.43
C SER A 310 -14.68 -42.78 23.26
N SER A 311 -14.50 -43.53 22.15
CA SER A 311 -15.33 -44.71 21.83
C SER A 311 -14.67 -46.07 22.09
N TYR A 312 -13.53 -46.13 22.76
CA TYR A 312 -12.92 -47.38 23.24
C TYR A 312 -12.43 -47.19 24.68
N ASP A 313 -13.34 -47.35 25.64
CA ASP A 313 -13.14 -48.23 26.80
C ASP A 313 -14.33 -48.13 27.75
N HIS A 314 -15.17 -49.17 27.72
CA HIS A 314 -15.98 -49.53 28.88
C HIS A 314 -15.10 -50.40 29.78
N ASN A 315 -14.58 -49.82 30.87
CA ASN A 315 -14.56 -50.46 32.19
C ASN A 315 -14.00 -49.55 33.29
N ASN A 316 -14.88 -49.24 34.23
CA ASN A 316 -14.77 -49.07 35.68
C ASN A 316 -13.64 -48.28 36.37
N ASP A 317 -14.09 -47.59 37.43
CA ASP A 317 -13.41 -47.10 38.63
C ASP A 317 -12.63 -45.76 38.59
N ASN A 318 -13.35 -44.74 39.07
CA ASN A 318 -12.92 -43.76 40.08
C ASN A 318 -11.59 -44.09 40.78
N THR A 319 -10.51 -43.41 40.39
CA THR A 319 -9.51 -42.75 41.26
C THR A 319 -8.59 -41.87 40.42
N LYS A 320 -8.36 -40.65 40.89
CA LYS A 320 -7.34 -39.71 40.42
C LYS A 320 -5.99 -40.40 40.21
N MET A 321 -5.38 -40.26 39.03
CA MET A 321 -3.94 -40.03 38.92
C MET A 321 -3.57 -39.60 37.50
N ASN A 322 -2.85 -38.47 37.44
CA ASN A 322 -2.25 -37.90 36.25
C ASN A 322 -1.33 -38.92 35.53
N MET A 323 -1.54 -39.13 34.23
CA MET A 323 -0.47 -39.47 33.30
C MET A 323 -0.79 -38.90 31.91
N PHE A 324 -0.64 -37.59 31.77
CA PHE A 324 -0.31 -37.00 30.47
C PHE A 324 1.17 -37.26 30.21
N GLN A 325 1.50 -38.40 29.59
CA GLN A 325 2.80 -38.60 28.95
C GLN A 325 2.66 -38.48 27.43
N HIS A 326 3.03 -37.29 26.96
CA HIS A 326 3.71 -37.00 25.69
C HIS A 326 3.16 -37.56 24.37
N ARG A 327 2.52 -36.68 23.57
CA ARG A 327 3.17 -35.96 22.45
C ARG A 327 2.13 -35.21 21.61
N THR A 328 2.00 -33.91 21.84
CA THR A 328 1.53 -32.93 20.83
C THR A 328 2.14 -31.58 21.18
N ALA A 329 3.22 -31.22 20.48
CA ALA A 329 3.79 -29.88 20.55
C ALA A 329 2.90 -28.93 19.73
N SER A 330 1.94 -28.30 20.40
CA SER A 330 1.35 -27.03 19.97
C SER A 330 2.29 -25.91 20.43
N PRO A 331 2.65 -24.91 19.60
CA PRO A 331 3.33 -23.74 20.12
C PRO A 331 2.28 -22.82 20.75
N GLU A 332 2.05 -22.99 22.05
CA GLU A 332 1.41 -21.99 22.90
C GLU A 332 2.43 -20.87 23.13
N ILE A 333 2.10 -19.64 22.70
CA ILE A 333 2.94 -18.47 22.92
C ILE A 333 2.74 -18.04 24.37
N VAL A 334 3.68 -18.43 25.22
CA VAL A 334 3.81 -17.90 26.59
C VAL A 334 4.65 -16.64 26.52
N GLU A 335 4.08 -15.50 26.95
CA GLU A 335 4.84 -14.27 27.19
C GLU A 335 5.82 -14.53 28.35
N LEU A 336 7.08 -14.82 28.02
CA LEU A 336 8.15 -14.92 29.00
C LEU A 336 8.59 -13.50 29.37
N HIS A 337 8.49 -13.20 30.67
CA HIS A 337 9.05 -12.02 31.29
C HIS A 337 10.56 -11.92 31.00
N GLU A 338 10.97 -10.70 30.69
CA GLU A 338 12.26 -10.35 30.09
C GLU A 338 13.38 -10.40 31.14
N GLU A 339 14.13 -11.50 31.18
CA GLU A 339 15.47 -11.52 31.78
C GLU A 339 16.53 -11.54 30.67
N SER A 340 17.36 -10.50 30.68
CA SER A 340 18.40 -10.20 29.70
C SER A 340 19.44 -11.32 29.60
N ILE A 341 19.31 -12.17 28.59
CA ILE A 341 20.39 -13.08 28.19
C ILE A 341 21.13 -12.46 27.02
N LYS A 342 22.36 -12.00 27.26
CA LYS A 342 23.35 -11.71 26.21
C LYS A 342 23.56 -13.01 25.41
N LEU A 343 22.95 -13.11 24.23
CA LEU A 343 23.20 -14.19 23.30
C LEU A 343 24.36 -13.79 22.37
N ASP A 344 25.52 -14.39 22.58
CA ASP A 344 26.64 -14.34 21.64
C ASP A 344 26.22 -14.95 20.29
N CYS A 345 26.05 -14.09 19.29
CA CYS A 345 25.69 -14.49 17.93
C CYS A 345 26.93 -14.99 17.18
N SER A 346 27.43 -16.18 17.51
CA SER A 346 28.48 -16.87 16.74
C SER A 346 27.92 -18.05 15.93
N ARG A 347 26.87 -17.81 15.12
CA ARG A 347 26.49 -18.76 14.06
C ARG A 347 27.04 -18.27 12.74
N LYS A 348 28.07 -18.99 12.25
CA LYS A 348 28.75 -18.75 10.97
C LYS A 348 27.72 -18.65 9.84
N THR A 349 27.47 -17.44 9.36
CA THR A 349 26.84 -17.22 8.06
C THR A 349 27.79 -17.72 6.97
N VAL A 350 27.29 -18.53 6.04
CA VAL A 350 28.08 -18.94 4.87
C VAL A 350 28.31 -17.69 4.03
N LYS A 351 29.55 -17.22 3.97
CA LYS A 351 29.97 -16.12 3.09
C LYS A 351 30.27 -16.72 1.73
N LEU A 352 29.59 -16.22 0.70
CA LEU A 352 29.87 -16.56 -0.70
C LEU A 352 30.78 -15.48 -1.30
N GLU A 353 31.71 -15.89 -2.15
CA GLU A 353 32.63 -15.02 -2.86
C GLU A 353 32.24 -14.88 -4.34
N VAL A 354 32.82 -13.88 -5.01
CA VAL A 354 32.63 -13.70 -6.45
C VAL A 354 33.25 -14.90 -7.18
N GLY A 355 32.46 -15.57 -8.01
CA GLY A 355 32.85 -16.79 -8.71
C GLY A 355 32.25 -18.08 -8.12
N ASP A 356 31.63 -18.02 -6.93
CA ASP A 356 30.95 -19.17 -6.35
C ASP A 356 29.68 -19.52 -7.12
N VAL A 357 29.40 -20.82 -7.26
CA VAL A 357 28.15 -21.32 -7.86
C VAL A 357 27.24 -21.83 -6.75
N VAL A 358 26.08 -21.20 -6.62
CA VAL A 358 25.02 -21.59 -5.69
C VAL A 358 23.99 -22.44 -6.42
N LEU A 359 23.77 -23.65 -5.93
CA LEU A 359 22.72 -24.53 -6.40
C LEU A 359 21.46 -24.28 -5.56
N LEU A 360 20.34 -23.98 -6.22
CA LEU A 360 19.04 -23.89 -5.57
C LEU A 360 18.15 -25.03 -6.03
N GLU A 361 17.84 -25.90 -5.07
CA GLU A 361 16.83 -26.94 -5.21
C GLU A 361 15.47 -26.35 -4.83
N ASP A 362 14.64 -26.12 -5.84
CA ASP A 362 13.19 -25.98 -5.63
C ASP A 362 12.52 -27.31 -5.98
N SER A 363 11.32 -27.50 -5.44
CA SER A 363 10.46 -28.68 -5.49
C SER A 363 10.41 -29.39 -6.86
N ASP A 364 10.57 -28.64 -7.96
CA ASP A 364 10.48 -29.14 -9.34
C ASP A 364 11.68 -28.78 -10.24
N SER A 365 12.75 -28.13 -9.73
CA SER A 365 13.97 -27.87 -10.54
C SER A 365 15.22 -27.53 -9.71
N GLN A 366 16.39 -27.99 -10.18
CA GLN A 366 17.69 -27.68 -9.60
C GLN A 366 18.38 -26.64 -10.50
N ASN A 367 18.40 -25.36 -10.08
CA ASN A 367 18.94 -24.26 -10.88
C ASN A 367 20.25 -23.75 -10.27
N GLY A 368 21.31 -23.64 -11.09
CA GLY A 368 22.61 -23.10 -10.70
C GLY A 368 22.74 -21.59 -10.95
N TYR A 369 23.29 -20.85 -9.98
CA TYR A 369 23.51 -19.41 -10.05
C TYR A 369 24.97 -19.07 -9.75
N LEU A 370 25.63 -18.34 -10.65
CA LEU A 370 26.99 -17.84 -10.45
C LEU A 370 26.96 -16.48 -9.74
N VAL A 371 27.69 -16.32 -8.64
CA VAL A 371 27.82 -15.05 -7.92
C VAL A 371 28.74 -14.11 -8.67
N ASN A 372 28.17 -13.04 -9.24
CA ASN A 372 28.89 -12.01 -9.98
C ASN A 372 29.41 -10.90 -9.07
N LYS A 373 28.64 -10.51 -8.05
CA LYS A 373 29.02 -9.47 -7.08
C LYS A 373 28.45 -9.74 -5.69
N VAL A 374 29.23 -9.38 -4.67
CA VAL A 374 28.82 -9.40 -3.27
C VAL A 374 28.61 -7.95 -2.82
N MET A 375 27.46 -7.65 -2.21
CA MET A 375 27.10 -6.33 -1.70
C MET A 375 26.60 -6.46 -0.25
N SER A 376 26.62 -5.37 0.52
CA SER A 376 26.16 -5.34 1.91
C SER A 376 25.37 -4.06 2.18
N ASP A 377 24.23 -4.19 2.84
CA ASP A 377 23.40 -3.06 3.31
C ASP A 377 23.63 -2.75 4.80
N GLY A 378 24.84 -3.06 5.32
CA GLY A 378 25.25 -2.79 6.70
C GLY A 378 24.90 -3.91 7.70
N GLU A 379 23.79 -4.64 7.52
CA GLU A 379 23.41 -5.75 8.40
C GLU A 379 23.35 -7.13 7.72
N ILE A 380 23.05 -7.19 6.41
CA ILE A 380 22.92 -8.46 5.67
C ILE A 380 23.64 -8.38 4.31
N PRO A 381 24.52 -9.34 3.97
CA PRO A 381 25.08 -9.43 2.64
C PRO A 381 24.04 -9.95 1.64
N TYR A 382 23.95 -9.31 0.47
CA TYR A 382 23.16 -9.76 -0.67
C TYR A 382 24.03 -9.94 -1.91
N TYR A 383 23.65 -10.88 -2.77
CA TYR A 383 24.49 -11.33 -3.89
C TYR A 383 23.79 -11.05 -5.21
N ILE A 384 24.54 -10.50 -6.16
CA ILE A 384 24.11 -10.38 -7.57
C ILE A 384 24.65 -11.61 -8.27
N SER A 385 23.76 -12.37 -8.90
CA SER A 385 24.09 -13.64 -9.55
C SER A 385 23.46 -13.73 -10.93
N SER A 386 24.01 -14.55 -11.81
CA SER A 386 23.40 -14.90 -13.10
C SER A 386 23.16 -16.39 -13.17
N ARG A 387 22.11 -16.82 -13.87
CA ARG A 387 21.90 -18.26 -14.11
C ARG A 387 23.07 -18.82 -14.91
N VAL A 388 23.58 -19.98 -14.48
CA VAL A 388 24.66 -20.68 -15.20
C VAL A 388 24.21 -21.05 -16.62
N GLU A 389 22.94 -21.44 -16.78
CA GLU A 389 22.37 -21.85 -18.06
C GLU A 389 22.01 -20.68 -19.00
N ASN A 390 21.83 -19.47 -18.45
CA ASN A 390 21.55 -18.27 -19.24
C ASN A 390 22.15 -17.02 -18.58
N PRO A 391 23.42 -16.68 -18.87
CA PRO A 391 24.18 -15.64 -18.18
C PRO A 391 23.73 -14.20 -18.48
N GLY A 392 22.61 -14.00 -19.19
CA GLY A 392 22.12 -12.67 -19.59
C GLY A 392 21.27 -11.94 -18.53
N GLU A 393 20.75 -12.63 -17.52
CA GLU A 393 19.88 -12.05 -16.50
C GLU A 393 20.57 -11.99 -15.13
N ASP A 394 20.77 -10.76 -14.62
CA ASP A 394 21.22 -10.52 -13.26
C ASP A 394 20.05 -10.65 -12.27
N LEU A 395 20.20 -11.55 -11.30
CA LEU A 395 19.25 -11.89 -10.26
C LEU A 395 19.83 -11.58 -8.88
N PHE A 396 18.99 -11.11 -7.96
CA PHE A 396 19.39 -10.88 -6.58
C PHE A 396 19.11 -12.12 -5.72
N LEU A 397 20.11 -12.57 -4.96
CA LEU A 397 20.02 -13.65 -3.98
C LEU A 397 20.13 -13.09 -2.56
N TYR A 398 19.14 -13.41 -1.73
CA TYR A 398 19.09 -13.03 -0.32
C TYR A 398 19.25 -14.24 0.60
N ALA A 399 20.07 -14.10 1.65
CA ALA A 399 20.18 -15.08 2.73
C ALA A 399 19.06 -14.81 3.76
N SER A 400 18.08 -15.70 3.88
CA SER A 400 17.09 -15.57 4.96
C SER A 400 17.64 -16.11 6.29
N PRO A 401 17.40 -15.44 7.45
CA PRO A 401 17.87 -15.91 8.77
C PRO A 401 17.21 -17.22 9.25
N THR A 402 16.18 -17.70 8.56
CA THR A 402 15.49 -18.96 8.90
C THR A 402 15.76 -20.01 7.83
N ARG A 403 16.48 -21.07 8.24
CA ARG A 403 16.86 -22.29 7.48
C ARG A 403 17.30 -22.07 6.02
N HIS A 404 18.61 -22.11 5.76
CA HIS A 404 19.31 -22.44 4.49
C HIS A 404 18.58 -22.24 3.13
N ARG A 405 17.71 -21.23 3.00
CA ARG A 405 16.85 -21.04 1.83
C ARG A 405 17.13 -19.68 1.23
N TRP A 406 17.49 -19.71 -0.05
CA TRP A 406 17.73 -18.52 -0.85
C TRP A 406 16.60 -18.36 -1.85
N SER A 407 16.32 -17.12 -2.25
CA SER A 407 15.27 -16.85 -3.23
C SER A 407 15.79 -15.87 -4.28
N PRO A 408 15.79 -16.23 -5.57
CA PRO A 408 16.16 -15.32 -6.65
C PRO A 408 15.05 -14.29 -6.87
N HIS A 409 15.42 -13.03 -7.08
CA HIS A 409 14.50 -11.97 -7.53
C HIS A 409 15.00 -11.37 -8.85
N GLY A 410 14.12 -11.34 -9.85
CA GLY A 410 14.42 -10.84 -11.19
C GLY A 410 14.44 -9.33 -11.32
N ARG A 411 15.33 -8.80 -12.18
CA ARG A 411 15.16 -7.47 -12.78
C ARG A 411 14.08 -7.56 -13.84
N THR A 412 12.99 -6.81 -13.69
CA THR A 412 12.06 -6.48 -14.79
C THR A 412 12.11 -5.00 -15.10
#